data_AF-A0A0B6TUY2-F1
#
_entry.id   AF-A0A0B6TUY2-F1
#
_cell.length_a   1.000
_cell.length_b   1.000
_cell.length_c   1.000
_cell.angle_alpha   90.00
_cell.angle_beta   90.00
_cell.angle_gamma   90.00
#
_symmetry.space_group_name_H-M   'P 1'
#
loop_
_entity.id
_entity.type
_entity.pdbx_description
1 polymer ?
#
loop_
_entity_poly.entity_id
_entity_poly.type
_entity_poly.pdbx_seq_one_letter_code
_entity_poly.pdbx_strand_id
1 'polypeptide(L)'
;MERANGYLKSSFFPGRHFTQPSDVQHQLDDWITQVANQRIHATTRQVPAKVWTADKAKMTTLPPYPPQVGVMRQVRLPRNYYVAVDANRYSVDPRMINRIVTVHADLEQVIVRAPDGVIVAHHVRVWGEHQTLTDPTHAATAKQMRHQLAVTRIHPQAVEVEQADLNVYDRLAGLEVGA
;
A
#
# COMPACT_ATOMS: atom_id res chain seq x y z
N MET A 1 -7.27 6.74 -26.59
CA MET A 1 -6.08 7.02 -25.75
C MET A 1 -4.83 7.29 -26.57
N GLU A 2 -4.52 6.49 -27.61
CA GLU A 2 -3.24 6.57 -28.34
C GLU A 2 -2.93 7.93 -29.00
N ARG A 3 -3.92 8.60 -29.61
CA ARG A 3 -3.72 9.90 -30.28
C ARG A 3 -3.42 11.07 -29.33
N ALA A 4 -4.01 11.08 -28.14
CA ALA A 4 -3.75 12.13 -27.15
C ALA A 4 -2.32 12.03 -26.60
N ASN A 5 -1.88 10.80 -26.30
CA ASN A 5 -0.49 10.54 -25.92
C ASN A 5 0.49 10.86 -27.05
N GLY A 6 0.13 10.56 -28.30
CA GLY A 6 0.91 10.96 -29.47
C GLY A 6 1.10 12.47 -29.56
N TYR A 7 0.05 13.25 -29.35
CA TYR A 7 0.12 14.72 -29.38
C TYR A 7 1.01 15.28 -28.27
N LEU A 8 0.93 14.73 -27.06
CA LEU A 8 1.83 15.13 -25.97
C LEU A 8 3.30 14.84 -26.35
N LYS A 9 3.59 13.66 -26.90
CA LYS A 9 4.93 13.27 -27.35
C LYS A 9 5.49 14.16 -28.45
N SER A 10 4.65 14.61 -29.38
CA SER A 10 5.09 15.45 -30.51
C SER A 10 5.15 16.94 -30.18
N SER A 11 4.39 17.43 -29.20
CA SER A 11 4.15 18.86 -29.04
C SER A 11 4.38 19.40 -27.63
N PHE A 12 4.25 18.57 -26.59
CA PHE A 12 4.53 18.98 -25.22
C PHE A 12 5.96 18.62 -24.78
N PHE A 13 6.38 17.39 -25.00
CA PHE A 13 7.66 16.88 -24.48
C PHE A 13 8.95 17.34 -25.19
N PRO A 14 8.99 17.57 -26.52
CA PRO A 14 10.25 17.87 -27.20
C PRO A 14 10.93 19.14 -26.69
N GLY A 15 12.23 19.03 -26.36
CA GLY A 15 13.08 20.15 -25.95
C GLY A 15 12.84 20.70 -24.54
N ARG A 16 11.97 20.08 -23.74
CA ARG A 16 11.73 20.46 -22.34
C ARG A 16 12.60 19.65 -21.38
N HIS A 17 12.96 20.30 -20.28
CA HIS A 17 13.64 19.67 -19.14
C HIS A 17 12.75 19.77 -17.90
N PHE A 18 12.81 18.72 -17.08
CA PHE A 18 12.04 18.61 -15.86
C PHE A 18 12.96 18.30 -14.69
N THR A 19 12.75 18.99 -13.59
CA THR A 19 13.56 18.84 -12.37
C THR A 19 12.95 17.83 -11.41
N GLN A 20 11.62 17.77 -11.34
CA GLN A 20 10.86 16.88 -10.46
C GLN A 20 9.46 16.59 -11.05
N PRO A 21 8.76 15.55 -10.58
CA PRO A 21 7.45 15.19 -11.12
C PRO A 21 6.40 16.32 -11.08
N SER A 22 6.40 17.14 -10.02
CA SER A 22 5.49 18.29 -9.92
C SER A 22 5.80 19.40 -10.92
N ASP A 23 7.07 19.55 -11.32
CA ASP A 23 7.49 20.51 -12.35
C ASP A 23 6.95 20.09 -13.73
N VAL A 24 6.94 18.79 -14.05
CA VAL A 24 6.27 18.26 -15.25
C VAL A 24 4.80 18.66 -15.25
N GLN A 25 4.11 18.48 -14.13
CA GLN A 25 2.69 18.78 -14.00
C GLN A 25 2.41 20.27 -14.21
N HIS A 26 3.17 21.15 -13.56
CA HIS A 26 3.03 22.59 -13.74
C HIS A 26 3.27 23.04 -15.19
N GLN A 27 4.36 22.58 -15.81
CA GLN A 27 4.65 22.92 -17.21
C GLN A 27 3.55 22.40 -18.15
N LEU A 28 2.97 21.24 -17.85
CA LEU A 28 1.86 20.65 -18.61
C LEU A 28 0.59 21.50 -18.49
N ASP A 29 0.24 21.90 -17.29
CA ASP A 29 -0.95 22.73 -17.04
C ASP A 29 -0.85 24.10 -17.72
N ASP A 30 0.32 24.73 -17.65
CA ASP A 30 0.61 25.99 -18.34
C ASP A 30 0.49 25.83 -19.86
N TRP A 31 1.11 24.79 -20.41
CA TRP A 31 1.06 24.54 -21.85
C TRP A 31 -0.34 24.18 -22.34
N ILE A 32 -1.11 23.41 -21.57
CA ILE A 32 -2.50 23.10 -21.89
C ILE A 32 -3.30 24.40 -21.97
N THR A 33 -3.16 25.27 -20.98
CA THR A 33 -3.91 26.51 -20.86
C THR A 33 -3.54 27.51 -21.95
N GLN A 34 -2.25 27.70 -22.20
CA GLN A 34 -1.74 28.76 -23.08
C GLN A 34 -1.64 28.34 -24.55
N VAL A 35 -1.40 27.05 -24.84
CA VAL A 35 -1.13 26.56 -26.19
C VAL A 35 -2.22 25.59 -26.65
N ALA A 36 -2.42 24.48 -25.92
CA ALA A 36 -3.29 23.41 -26.41
C ALA A 36 -4.76 23.83 -26.51
N ASN A 37 -5.24 24.63 -25.55
CA ASN A 37 -6.62 25.09 -25.51
C ASN A 37 -6.87 26.33 -26.39
N GLN A 38 -5.82 27.07 -26.76
CA GLN A 38 -5.91 28.26 -27.62
C GLN A 38 -5.75 27.95 -29.11
N ARG A 39 -5.27 26.75 -29.46
CA ARG A 39 -5.07 26.36 -30.87
C ARG A 39 -6.39 26.18 -31.61
N ILE A 40 -6.36 26.38 -32.92
CA ILE A 40 -7.46 25.96 -33.80
C ILE A 40 -7.37 24.44 -33.96
N HIS A 41 -8.38 23.73 -33.48
CA HIS A 41 -8.43 22.28 -33.56
C HIS A 41 -8.69 21.82 -35.00
N ALA A 42 -7.88 20.90 -35.52
CA ALA A 42 -7.88 20.54 -36.94
C ALA A 42 -9.23 20.02 -37.45
N THR A 43 -9.92 19.21 -36.62
CA THR A 43 -11.20 18.59 -37.00
C THR A 43 -12.38 19.54 -36.87
N THR A 44 -12.47 20.29 -35.77
CA THR A 44 -13.63 21.14 -35.47
C THR A 44 -13.48 22.56 -36.01
N ARG A 45 -12.26 22.92 -36.47
CA ARG A 45 -11.86 24.24 -36.96
C ARG A 45 -12.17 25.37 -35.97
N GLN A 46 -12.28 25.04 -34.70
CA GLN A 46 -12.63 25.95 -33.61
C GLN A 46 -11.54 25.94 -32.54
N VAL A 47 -11.50 26.99 -31.73
CA VAL A 47 -10.61 27.10 -30.58
C VAL A 47 -11.29 26.46 -29.37
N PRO A 48 -10.74 25.38 -28.77
CA PRO A 48 -11.35 24.68 -27.64
C PRO A 48 -11.76 25.61 -26.50
N ALA A 49 -10.90 26.56 -26.11
CA ALA A 49 -11.21 27.52 -25.05
C ALA A 49 -12.44 28.40 -25.34
N LYS A 50 -12.71 28.71 -26.61
CA LYS A 50 -13.85 29.55 -27.01
C LYS A 50 -15.17 28.79 -27.01
N VAL A 51 -15.16 27.51 -27.34
CA VAL A 51 -16.36 26.68 -27.42
C VAL A 51 -16.74 26.06 -26.08
N TRP A 52 -15.77 25.93 -25.17
CA TRP A 52 -15.93 25.27 -23.87
C TRP A 52 -17.14 25.78 -23.07
N THR A 53 -17.35 27.09 -22.99
CA THR A 53 -18.46 27.66 -22.21
C THR A 53 -19.82 27.21 -22.75
N ALA A 54 -19.99 27.19 -24.06
CA ALA A 54 -21.23 26.78 -24.72
C ALA A 54 -21.47 25.27 -24.59
N ASP A 55 -20.41 24.47 -24.67
CA ASP A 55 -20.50 23.02 -24.48
C ASP A 55 -20.80 22.67 -23.01
N LYS A 56 -20.10 23.30 -22.06
CA LYS A 56 -20.30 23.10 -20.63
C LYS A 56 -21.73 23.42 -20.19
N ALA A 57 -22.36 24.45 -20.77
CA ALA A 57 -23.74 24.81 -20.48
C ALA A 57 -24.76 23.73 -20.90
N LYS A 58 -24.39 22.81 -21.81
CA LYS A 58 -25.23 21.71 -22.28
C LYS A 58 -24.98 20.40 -21.50
N MET A 59 -23.99 20.36 -20.62
CA MET A 59 -23.65 19.15 -19.86
C MET A 59 -24.59 18.96 -18.66
N THR A 60 -24.89 17.71 -18.33
CA THR A 60 -25.58 17.37 -17.09
C THR A 60 -24.67 17.63 -15.88
N THR A 61 -25.25 18.09 -14.78
CA THR A 61 -24.55 18.25 -13.50
C THR A 61 -23.96 16.93 -13.03
N LEU A 62 -22.78 16.98 -12.42
CA LEU A 62 -22.19 15.81 -11.78
C LEU A 62 -23.12 15.29 -10.67
N PRO A 63 -23.17 13.97 -10.43
CA PRO A 63 -23.79 13.41 -9.24
C PRO A 63 -23.23 14.06 -7.96
N PRO A 64 -24.01 14.16 -6.88
CA PRO A 64 -23.56 14.78 -5.63
C PRO A 64 -22.49 13.96 -4.89
N TYR A 65 -22.28 12.70 -5.31
CA TYR A 65 -21.22 11.84 -4.79
C TYR A 65 -20.09 11.72 -5.82
N PRO A 66 -18.82 11.86 -5.40
CA PRO A 66 -17.69 11.66 -6.29
C PRO A 66 -17.66 10.20 -6.79
N PRO A 67 -17.20 9.95 -8.03
CA PRO A 67 -16.99 8.60 -8.50
C PRO A 67 -15.96 7.91 -7.61
N GLN A 68 -16.17 6.62 -7.36
CA GLN A 68 -15.16 5.82 -6.67
C GLN A 68 -13.97 5.63 -7.60
N VAL A 69 -12.84 6.25 -7.24
CA VAL A 69 -11.58 6.15 -7.96
C VAL A 69 -10.60 5.24 -7.22
N GLY A 70 -9.60 4.75 -7.94
CA GLY A 70 -8.58 3.85 -7.39
C GLY A 70 -8.94 2.37 -7.47
N VAL A 71 -8.04 1.53 -6.97
CA VAL A 71 -8.20 0.09 -6.93
C VAL A 71 -8.74 -0.31 -5.57
N MET A 72 -9.78 -1.14 -5.54
CA MET A 72 -10.30 -1.76 -4.33
C MET A 72 -10.21 -3.27 -4.46
N ARG A 73 -9.62 -3.94 -3.46
CA ARG A 73 -9.53 -5.40 -3.42
C ARG A 73 -9.53 -5.92 -2.00
N GLN A 74 -10.10 -7.10 -1.79
CA GLN A 74 -10.00 -7.82 -0.53
C GLN A 74 -8.83 -8.79 -0.55
N VAL A 75 -8.11 -8.87 0.55
CA VAL A 75 -6.97 -9.78 0.70
C VAL A 75 -6.96 -10.35 2.12
N ARG A 76 -6.65 -11.63 2.26
CA ARG A 76 -6.34 -12.20 3.56
C ARG A 76 -4.94 -11.77 3.96
N LEU A 77 -4.82 -11.05 5.08
CA LEU A 77 -3.54 -10.48 5.49
C LEU A 77 -2.55 -11.61 5.81
N PRO A 78 -1.42 -11.70 5.11
CA PRO A 78 -0.40 -12.72 5.38
C PRO A 78 0.26 -12.53 6.74
N ARG A 79 0.98 -13.57 7.22
CA ARG A 79 1.70 -13.55 8.51
C ARG A 79 2.78 -12.48 8.62
N ASN A 80 3.31 -12.01 7.50
CA ASN A 80 4.26 -10.90 7.49
C ASN A 80 3.57 -9.53 7.59
N TYR A 81 2.24 -9.45 7.74
CA TYR A 81 1.47 -8.21 7.92
C TYR A 81 1.64 -7.15 6.81
N TYR A 82 2.05 -7.54 5.59
CA TYR A 82 2.15 -6.62 4.45
C TYR A 82 1.11 -6.89 3.38
N VAL A 83 0.61 -5.83 2.74
CA VAL A 83 -0.18 -5.90 1.51
C VAL A 83 0.60 -5.31 0.35
N ALA A 84 0.51 -5.97 -0.82
CA ALA A 84 1.11 -5.46 -2.05
C ALA A 84 0.18 -4.48 -2.76
N VAL A 85 0.68 -3.32 -3.16
CA VAL A 85 0.00 -2.41 -4.08
C VAL A 85 1.02 -2.06 -5.16
N ASP A 86 0.69 -2.42 -6.40
CA ASP A 86 1.63 -2.46 -7.52
C ASP A 86 2.89 -3.28 -7.16
N ALA A 87 4.08 -2.70 -7.33
CA ALA A 87 5.36 -3.30 -6.97
C ALA A 87 5.81 -3.03 -5.52
N ASN A 88 5.00 -2.36 -4.70
CA ASN A 88 5.35 -1.94 -3.34
C ASN A 88 4.58 -2.72 -2.27
N ARG A 89 5.15 -2.78 -1.06
CA ARG A 89 4.57 -3.47 0.10
C ARG A 89 4.30 -2.46 1.21
N TYR A 90 3.09 -2.47 1.76
CA TYR A 90 2.66 -1.58 2.82
C TYR A 90 2.28 -2.38 4.06
N SER A 91 2.80 -2.00 5.24
CA SER A 91 2.46 -2.69 6.47
C SER A 91 1.01 -2.42 6.88
N VAL A 92 0.38 -3.39 7.50
CA VAL A 92 -0.96 -3.30 8.09
C VAL A 92 -0.84 -3.68 9.56
N ASP A 93 -1.77 -3.20 10.41
CA ASP A 93 -1.82 -3.60 11.82
C ASP A 93 -1.70 -5.14 11.95
N PRO A 94 -0.63 -5.65 12.58
CA PRO A 94 -0.39 -7.09 12.75
C PRO A 94 -1.51 -7.82 13.49
N ARG A 95 -2.36 -7.13 14.26
CA ARG A 95 -3.56 -7.71 14.87
C ARG A 95 -4.55 -8.26 13.83
N MET A 96 -4.43 -7.81 12.58
CA MET A 96 -5.25 -8.28 11.47
C MET A 96 -4.67 -9.48 10.72
N ILE A 97 -3.52 -10.03 11.15
CA ILE A 97 -2.92 -11.21 10.51
C ILE A 97 -3.97 -12.34 10.40
N ASN A 98 -4.02 -12.99 9.24
CA ASN A 98 -4.97 -14.04 8.88
C ASN A 98 -6.45 -13.57 8.77
N ARG A 99 -6.77 -12.30 8.95
CA ARG A 99 -8.11 -11.74 8.67
C ARG A 99 -8.20 -11.22 7.24
N ILE A 100 -9.41 -11.16 6.69
CA ILE A 100 -9.67 -10.50 5.41
C ILE A 100 -9.70 -8.99 5.66
N VAL A 101 -8.96 -8.23 4.87
CA VAL A 101 -8.93 -6.77 4.90
C VAL A 101 -9.23 -6.22 3.51
N THR A 102 -9.85 -5.05 3.45
CA THR A 102 -10.12 -4.33 2.21
C THR A 102 -9.03 -3.30 1.98
N VAL A 103 -8.27 -3.45 0.89
CA VAL A 103 -7.25 -2.49 0.46
C VAL A 103 -7.87 -1.57 -0.58
N HIS A 104 -7.80 -0.27 -0.35
CA HIS A 104 -8.14 0.78 -1.29
C HIS A 104 -6.89 1.61 -1.59
N ALA A 105 -6.57 1.79 -2.87
CA ALA A 105 -5.42 2.56 -3.32
C ALA A 105 -5.85 3.56 -4.39
N ASP A 106 -5.79 4.84 -4.06
CA ASP A 106 -5.98 5.95 -5.00
C ASP A 106 -4.62 6.51 -5.44
N LEU A 107 -4.57 7.66 -6.11
CA LEU A 107 -3.31 8.20 -6.63
C LEU A 107 -2.32 8.67 -5.55
N GLU A 108 -2.79 8.92 -4.34
CA GLU A 108 -2.06 9.61 -3.27
C GLU A 108 -1.84 8.74 -2.04
N GLN A 109 -2.69 7.74 -1.81
CA GLN A 109 -2.70 6.96 -0.58
C GLN A 109 -3.12 5.51 -0.77
N VAL A 110 -2.71 4.69 0.20
CA VAL A 110 -3.15 3.32 0.40
C VAL A 110 -3.83 3.24 1.77
N ILE A 111 -5.13 2.94 1.77
CA ILE A 111 -5.94 2.75 2.97
C ILE A 111 -6.33 1.28 3.07
N VAL A 112 -6.12 0.68 4.25
CA VAL A 112 -6.55 -0.68 4.53
C VAL A 112 -7.60 -0.65 5.63
N ARG A 113 -8.74 -1.31 5.39
CA ARG A 113 -9.85 -1.41 6.33
C ARG A 113 -10.08 -2.85 6.78
N ALA A 114 -10.38 -3.02 8.05
CA ALA A 114 -10.85 -4.28 8.60
C ALA A 114 -12.31 -4.56 8.16
N PRO A 115 -12.83 -5.79 8.39
CA PRO A 115 -14.20 -6.15 7.99
C PRO A 115 -15.29 -5.30 8.63
N ASP A 116 -15.02 -4.72 9.80
CA ASP A 116 -15.89 -3.79 10.52
C ASP A 116 -15.79 -2.34 10.00
N GLY A 117 -14.97 -2.09 8.96
CA GLY A 117 -14.78 -0.79 8.34
C GLY A 117 -13.70 0.08 9.00
N VAL A 118 -13.12 -0.35 10.12
CA VAL A 118 -12.08 0.41 10.84
C VAL A 118 -10.81 0.46 10.00
N ILE A 119 -10.17 1.63 9.92
CA ILE A 119 -8.88 1.81 9.24
C ILE A 119 -7.79 1.15 10.08
N VAL A 120 -7.08 0.20 9.47
CA VAL A 120 -5.98 -0.58 10.08
C VAL A 120 -4.64 -0.36 9.38
N ALA A 121 -4.61 0.48 8.35
CA ALA A 121 -3.40 1.07 7.79
C ALA A 121 -3.76 2.30 6.97
N HIS A 122 -2.91 3.33 7.03
CA HIS A 122 -2.99 4.50 6.15
C HIS A 122 -1.57 4.90 5.76
N HIS A 123 -1.28 4.88 4.45
CA HIS A 123 0.04 5.22 3.91
C HIS A 123 -0.10 6.21 2.77
N VAL A 124 0.89 7.09 2.61
CA VAL A 124 1.09 7.80 1.34
C VAL A 124 1.52 6.80 0.27
N ARG A 125 0.92 6.88 -0.92
CA ARG A 125 1.25 6.01 -2.04
C ARG A 125 2.60 6.43 -2.61
N VAL A 126 3.47 5.44 -2.79
CA VAL A 126 4.76 5.61 -3.46
C VAL A 126 4.69 4.99 -4.85
N TRP A 127 5.12 5.77 -5.84
CA TRP A 127 5.14 5.45 -7.26
C TRP A 127 6.48 4.86 -7.75
N GLY A 128 7.39 4.52 -6.83
CA GLY A 128 8.57 3.71 -7.11
C GLY A 128 8.24 2.22 -7.17
N GLU A 129 9.25 1.36 -7.19
CA GLU A 129 9.08 -0.09 -7.20
C GLU A 129 9.87 -0.78 -6.09
N HIS A 130 9.41 -1.97 -5.68
CA HIS A 130 10.11 -2.87 -4.76
C HIS A 130 10.37 -2.28 -3.36
N GLN A 131 9.60 -1.27 -2.95
CA GLN A 131 9.75 -0.67 -1.62
C GLN A 131 8.90 -1.40 -0.56
N THR A 132 9.40 -1.41 0.68
CA THR A 132 8.66 -1.92 1.84
C THR A 132 8.44 -0.80 2.84
N LEU A 133 7.22 -0.29 2.88
CA LEU A 133 6.79 0.80 3.74
C LEU A 133 6.23 0.24 5.03
N THR A 134 6.91 0.54 6.13
CA THR A 134 6.54 0.04 7.46
C THR A 134 6.19 1.21 8.37
N ASP A 135 4.91 1.28 8.74
CA ASP A 135 4.47 2.17 9.80
C ASP A 135 5.15 1.79 11.14
N PRO A 136 5.76 2.76 11.86
CA PRO A 136 6.38 2.52 13.16
C PRO A 136 5.45 1.87 14.19
N THR A 137 4.15 2.22 14.18
CA THR A 137 3.14 1.66 15.09
C THR A 137 2.87 0.20 14.80
N HIS A 138 2.84 -0.19 13.52
CA HIS A 138 2.72 -1.59 13.10
C HIS A 138 3.96 -2.39 13.53
N ALA A 139 5.17 -1.83 13.34
CA ALA A 139 6.41 -2.47 13.77
C ALA A 139 6.45 -2.69 15.30
N ALA A 140 6.02 -1.70 16.08
CA ALA A 140 5.94 -1.80 17.54
C ALA A 140 4.94 -2.88 17.98
N THR A 141 3.77 -2.93 17.35
CA THR A 141 2.75 -3.95 17.63
C THR A 141 3.24 -5.35 17.27
N ALA A 142 3.91 -5.53 16.12
CA ALA A 142 4.52 -6.79 15.74
C ALA A 142 5.60 -7.24 16.74
N LYS A 143 6.38 -6.31 17.28
CA LYS A 143 7.37 -6.59 18.33
C LYS A 143 6.69 -7.07 19.62
N GLN A 144 5.63 -6.39 20.07
CA GLN A 144 4.87 -6.77 21.26
C GLN A 144 4.24 -8.17 21.13
N MET A 145 3.59 -8.45 20.01
CA MET A 145 2.96 -9.75 19.75
C MET A 145 4.00 -10.89 19.74
N ARG A 146 5.18 -10.66 19.14
CA ARG A 146 6.29 -11.63 19.19
C ARG A 146 6.77 -11.90 20.61
N HIS A 147 6.91 -10.86 21.42
CA HIS A 147 7.31 -11.00 22.83
C HIS A 147 6.26 -11.80 23.63
N GLN A 148 4.97 -11.51 23.46
CA GLN A 148 3.89 -12.24 24.11
C GLN A 148 3.91 -13.73 23.74
N LEU A 149 4.04 -14.05 22.45
CA LEU A 149 4.13 -15.44 21.98
C LEU A 149 5.35 -16.16 22.55
N ALA A 150 6.50 -15.49 22.67
CA ALA A 150 7.70 -16.06 23.27
C ALA A 150 7.48 -16.38 24.76
N VAL A 151 6.89 -15.44 25.52
CA VAL A 151 6.59 -15.64 26.95
C VAL A 151 5.58 -16.77 27.17
N THR A 152 4.47 -16.80 26.42
CA THR A 152 3.46 -17.86 26.55
C THR A 152 4.04 -19.26 26.28
N ARG A 153 5.02 -19.38 25.39
CA ARG A 153 5.69 -20.65 25.08
C ARG A 153 6.65 -21.12 26.18
N ILE A 154 7.06 -20.22 27.09
CA ILE A 154 7.96 -20.49 28.22
C ILE A 154 7.17 -20.83 29.50
N HIS A 155 5.87 -21.12 29.41
CA HIS A 155 5.26 -21.98 30.42
C HIS A 155 5.56 -23.42 30.01
N PRO A 156 6.58 -24.10 30.61
CA PRO A 156 6.53 -25.55 30.58
C PRO A 156 5.15 -25.88 31.14
N GLN A 157 4.32 -26.61 30.38
CA GLN A 157 3.38 -27.45 31.08
C GLN A 157 4.24 -28.16 32.12
N ALA A 158 3.92 -27.98 33.40
CA ALA A 158 4.38 -28.89 34.42
C ALA A 158 3.74 -30.24 34.09
N VAL A 159 4.24 -30.87 33.01
CA VAL A 159 4.15 -32.29 32.84
C VAL A 159 5.03 -32.76 33.98
N GLU A 160 4.41 -33.28 35.02
CA GLU A 160 5.11 -34.14 35.98
C GLU A 160 5.65 -35.31 35.16
N VAL A 161 6.85 -35.12 34.62
CA VAL A 161 7.62 -36.19 34.01
C VAL A 161 8.26 -36.90 35.18
N GLU A 162 7.97 -38.18 35.34
CA GLU A 162 8.70 -39.02 36.30
C GLU A 162 10.20 -38.84 36.04
N GLN A 163 10.90 -38.21 36.98
CA GLN A 163 12.35 -38.11 36.93
C GLN A 163 12.89 -39.51 37.18
N ALA A 164 13.40 -40.15 36.13
CA ALA A 164 14.06 -41.44 36.26
C ALA A 164 15.23 -41.30 37.23
N ASP A 165 15.30 -42.22 38.21
CA ASP A 165 16.39 -42.28 39.18
C ASP A 165 17.72 -42.54 38.46
N LEU A 166 18.52 -41.49 38.34
CA LEU A 166 19.83 -41.53 37.66
C LEU A 166 20.83 -42.46 38.38
N ASN A 167 20.60 -42.79 39.66
CA ASN A 167 21.42 -43.75 40.41
C ASN A 167 21.30 -45.18 39.85
N VAL A 168 20.39 -45.45 38.91
CA VAL A 168 20.39 -46.69 38.14
C VAL A 168 21.70 -46.85 37.35
N TYR A 169 22.26 -45.76 36.80
CA TYR A 169 23.52 -45.82 36.07
C TYR A 169 24.72 -46.01 36.99
N ASP A 170 24.72 -45.41 38.18
CA ASP A 170 25.79 -45.57 39.16
C ASP A 170 25.84 -47.00 39.71
N ARG A 171 24.67 -47.64 39.92
CA ARG A 171 24.57 -49.06 40.27
C ARG A 171 25.04 -49.98 39.16
N LEU A 172 24.74 -49.67 37.90
CA LEU A 172 25.20 -50.45 36.74
C LEU A 172 26.71 -50.28 36.47
N ALA A 173 27.26 -49.11 36.75
CA ALA A 173 28.68 -48.80 36.57
C ALA A 173 29.57 -49.26 37.74
N GLY A 174 28.98 -49.75 38.84
CA GLY A 174 29.73 -50.21 40.01
C GLY A 174 30.43 -49.09 40.78
N LEU A 175 29.93 -47.85 40.69
CA LEU A 175 30.53 -46.65 41.30
C LEU A 175 30.03 -46.38 42.74
N GLU A 176 29.63 -47.43 43.49
CA GLU A 176 29.38 -47.27 44.92
C GLU A 176 30.70 -46.95 45.64
N VAL A 177 30.94 -45.67 45.88
CA VAL A 177 31.98 -45.21 46.79
C VAL A 177 31.49 -45.52 48.19
N GLY A 178 31.93 -46.66 48.72
CA GLY A 178 31.76 -47.01 50.13
C GLY A 178 32.26 -45.89 51.04
N ALA A 179 31.48 -45.64 52.09
CA ALA A 179 31.69 -44.62 53.11
C ALA A 179 33.06 -44.69 53.82
#